data_AF-A0A3A0FLK0-F1
#
_entry.id   AF-A0A3A0FLK0-F1
#
_cell.length_a   1.000
_cell.length_b   1.000
_cell.length_c   1.000
_cell.angle_alpha   90.00
_cell.angle_beta   90.00
_cell.angle_gamma   90.00
#
_symmetry.space_group_name_H-M   'P 1'
#
loop_
_entity.id
_entity.type
_entity.pdbx_description
1 polymer ?
#
loop_
_entity_poly.entity_id
_entity_poly.type
_entity_poly.pdbx_seq_one_letter_code
_entity_poly.pdbx_strand_id
1 'polypeptide(L)' 'MSGIFYDPHARCLRRVQGRPEPGWTFVTHNLGASVHHCRRIMREWVSSEELFAIDWSGIEPGGELRSA' A
#
# COMPACT_ATOMS: atom_id res chain seq x y z
N MET A 1 -14.98 -0.01 1.52
CA MET A 1 -13.93 0.60 2.36
C MET A 1 -12.90 1.25 1.45
N SER A 2 -12.42 2.44 1.80
CA SER A 2 -11.35 3.11 1.06
C SER A 2 -10.07 3.13 1.87
N GLY A 3 -8.94 2.86 1.21
CA GLY A 3 -7.63 2.92 1.87
C GLY A 3 -6.50 2.43 0.98
N ILE A 4 -5.30 2.53 1.52
CA ILE A 4 -4.10 1.93 0.95
C ILE A 4 -3.89 0.59 1.65
N PHE A 5 -3.67 -0.45 0.84
CA PHE A 5 -3.46 -1.81 1.28
C PHE A 5 -2.13 -2.34 0.74
N TYR A 6 -1.50 -3.22 1.51
CA TYR A 6 -0.31 -3.96 1.11
C TYR A 6 -0.70 -5.36 0.62
N ASP A 7 -0.30 -5.68 -0.60
CA ASP A 7 -0.39 -7.02 -1.18
C ASP A 7 0.92 -7.79 -0.88
N PRO A 8 0.91 -8.78 0.02
CA PRO A 8 2.12 -9.54 0.35
C PRO A 8 2.60 -10.47 -0.77
N HIS A 9 1.74 -10.84 -1.72
CA HIS A 9 2.09 -11.73 -2.83
C HIS A 9 2.83 -10.96 -3.93
N ALA A 10 2.28 -9.82 -4.34
CA ALA A 10 2.92 -8.94 -5.32
C ALA A 10 3.95 -7.99 -4.70
N ARG A 11 4.05 -7.96 -3.36
CA ARG A 11 4.91 -7.05 -2.59
C ARG A 11 4.72 -5.59 -3.01
N CYS A 12 3.48 -5.13 -3.12
CA CYS A 12 3.17 -3.78 -3.59
C CYS A 12 2.09 -3.11 -2.74
N LEU A 13 1.99 -1.78 -2.80
CA LEU A 13 0.86 -1.05 -2.24
C LEU A 13 -0.17 -0.69 -3.31
N ARG A 14 -1.45 -0.78 -2.92
CA ARG A 14 -2.61 -0.54 -3.78
C ARG A 14 -3.58 0.41 -3.10
N ARG A 15 -4.03 1.42 -3.84
CA ARG A 15 -5.19 2.24 -3.47
C ARG A 15 -6.45 1.45 -3.81
N VAL A 16 -7.29 1.20 -2.81
CA VAL A 16 -8.54 0.45 -2.98
C VAL A 16 -9.70 1.38 -2.64
N GLN A 17 -10.68 1.44 -3.53
CA GLN A 17 -12.00 2.01 -3.28
C GLN A 17 -13.02 0.88 -3.42
N GLY A 18 -13.41 0.24 -2.31
CA GLY A 18 -14.35 -0.88 -2.35
C GLY A 18 -13.94 -2.01 -1.43
N ARG A 19 -13.83 -3.22 -1.99
CA ARG A 19 -13.47 -4.42 -1.22
C ARG A 19 -12.01 -4.78 -1.52
N PRO A 20 -11.11 -4.75 -0.53
CA PRO A 20 -9.75 -5.25 -0.71
C PRO A 20 -9.76 -6.78 -0.88
N GLU A 21 -8.74 -7.31 -1.54
CA GLU A 21 -8.56 -8.75 -1.67
C GLU A 21 -8.29 -9.41 -0.30
N PRO A 22 -8.77 -10.65 -0.07
CA PRO A 22 -8.45 -11.40 1.14
C PRO A 22 -6.94 -11.55 1.33
N GLY A 23 -6.45 -11.34 2.55
CA GLY A 23 -5.03 -11.45 2.88
C GLY A 23 -4.22 -10.18 2.64
N TRP A 24 -4.80 -9.13 2.06
CA TRP A 24 -4.15 -7.81 2.00
C TRP A 24 -4.19 -7.12 3.36
N THR A 25 -3.09 -6.47 3.72
CA THR A 25 -2.96 -5.75 5.00
C THR A 25 -3.33 -4.29 4.83
N PHE A 26 -4.26 -3.79 5.64
CA PHE A 26 -4.61 -2.38 5.65
C PHE A 26 -3.45 -1.53 6.18
N VAL A 27 -3.09 -0.47 5.45
CA VAL A 27 -2.02 0.46 5.83
C VAL A 27 -2.59 1.77 6.35
N THR A 28 -3.47 2.42 5.60
CA THR A 28 -4.07 3.71 6.01
C THR A 28 -5.35 4.02 5.23
N HIS A 29 -6.27 4.77 5.85
CA HIS A 29 -7.48 5.28 5.19
C HIS A 29 -7.18 6.49 4.29
N ASN A 30 -6.01 7.13 4.46
CA ASN A 30 -5.63 8.30 3.68
C ASN A 30 -5.11 7.88 2.29
N LEU A 31 -5.96 7.97 1.27
CA LEU A 31 -5.58 7.67 -0.13
C LEU A 31 -4.53 8.64 -0.69
N GLY A 32 -4.36 9.81 -0.07
CA GLY A 32 -3.32 10.79 -0.40
C GLY A 32 -2.04 10.63 0.41
N ALA A 33 -1.90 9.57 1.21
CA ALA A 33 -0.66 9.32 1.94
C ALA A 33 0.51 9.09 0.98
N SER A 34 1.64 9.74 1.27
CA SER A 34 2.86 9.60 0.48
C SER A 34 3.56 8.26 0.74
N VAL A 35 4.51 7.90 -0.14
CA VAL A 35 5.42 6.76 0.07
C VAL A 35 6.10 6.83 1.43
N HIS A 36 6.61 8.00 1.82
CA HIS A 36 7.26 8.18 3.12
C HIS A 36 6.30 7.88 4.28
N HIS A 37 5.05 8.35 4.20
CA HIS A 37 4.04 8.08 5.22
C HIS A 37 3.73 6.58 5.32
N CYS A 38 3.47 5.93 4.18
CA CYS A 38 3.15 4.50 4.14
C CYS A 38 4.33 3.65 4.63
N ARG A 39 5.57 3.98 4.22
CA ARG A 39 6.79 3.32 4.68
C ARG A 39 6.96 3.44 6.20
N ARG A 40 6.62 4.58 6.79
CA ARG A 40 6.69 4.78 8.24
C ARG A 40 5.73 3.85 8.99
N ILE A 41 4.49 3.74 8.53
CA ILE A 41 3.49 2.85 9.14
C ILE A 41 3.93 1.39 8.99
N MET A 42 4.31 0.97 7.78
CA MET A 42 4.67 -0.42 7.51
C MET A 42 5.88 -0.92 8.33
N ARG A 43 6.83 -0.03 8.69
CA ARG A 43 7.96 -0.36 9.58
C ARG A 43 7.56 -0.95 10.93
N GLU A 44 6.32 -0.77 11.36
CA GLU A 44 5.82 -1.35 12.61
C GLU A 44 5.63 -2.87 12.54
N TRP A 45 5.55 -3.45 11.34
CA TRP A 45 5.27 -4.89 11.17
C TRP A 45 6.02 -5.60 10.03
N VAL A 46 6.72 -4.89 9.15
CA VAL A 46 7.65 -5.50 8.18
C VAL A 46 9.09 -5.10 8.47
N SER A 47 10.02 -6.03 8.23
CA SER A 47 11.45 -5.79 8.41
C SER A 47 11.99 -4.77 7.43
N SER A 48 13.16 -4.19 7.75
CA SER A 48 13.85 -3.26 6.85
C SER A 48 14.15 -3.86 5.48
N GLU A 49 14.53 -5.15 5.43
CA GLU A 49 14.81 -5.86 4.18
C GLU A 49 13.56 -5.99 3.32
N GLU A 50 12.44 -6.41 3.91
CA GLU A 50 11.16 -6.51 3.22
C GLU A 50 10.70 -5.14 2.70
N LEU A 51 10.86 -4.08 3.48
CA LEU A 51 10.51 -2.72 3.05
C LEU A 51 11.28 -2.25 1.82
N PHE A 52 12.51 -2.71 1.63
CA PHE A 52 13.30 -2.42 0.43
C PHE A 52 12.82 -3.21 -0.80
N ALA A 53 12.17 -4.35 -0.60
CA ALA A 53 11.65 -5.20 -1.67
C ALA A 53 10.22 -4.83 -2.12
N ILE A 54 9.57 -3.87 -1.46
CA ILE A 54 8.21 -3.43 -1.77
C ILE A 54 8.21 -2.48 -2.98
N ASP A 55 7.27 -2.69 -3.90
CA ASP A 55 6.92 -1.76 -4.96
C ASP A 55 5.97 -0.66 -4.44
N TRP A 56 6.45 0.57 -4.51
CA TRP A 56 5.76 1.77 -4.02
C TRP A 56 5.09 2.57 -5.15
N SER A 57 5.29 2.19 -6.41
CA SER A 57 4.81 2.95 -7.59
C SER A 57 3.29 3.13 -7.60
N GLY A 58 2.53 2.16 -7.09
CA GLY A 58 1.06 2.21 -6.96
C GLY A 58 0.53 3.29 -6.02
N ILE A 59 1.40 3.94 -5.23
CA ILE A 59 1.02 5.01 -4.31
C ILE A 59 1.77 6.34 -4.54
N GLU A 60 2.60 6.43 -5.59
CA GLU A 60 3.21 7.72 -5.94
C GLU A 60 2.15 8.74 -6.43
N PRO A 61 2.40 10.05 -6.27
CA PRO A 61 1.53 11.09 -6.81
C PRO A 61 1.47 10.96 -8.33
N GLY A 62 0.32 10.58 -8.88
CA GLY A 62 0.12 10.37 -10.32
C GLY A 62 0.03 8.91 -10.77
N GLY A 63 0.19 7.94 -9.87
CA GLY A 63 -0.12 6.54 -10.15
C GLY A 63 -1.63 6.36 -10.31
N GLU A 64 -2.10 6.20 -11.56
CA GLU A 64 -3.51 6.03 -11.91
C GLU A 64 -4.18 4.98 -11.03
N LEU A 65 -5.35 5.36 -10.48
CA LEU A 65 -6.33 4.46 -9.90
C LEU A 65 -6.81 3.50 -11.01
N ARG A 66 -6.10 2.40 -11.23
CA ARG A 66 -6.61 1.33 -12.08
C ARG A 66 -7.70 0.60 -11.29
N SER A 67 -8.95 0.99 -11.58
CA SER A 67 -10.14 0.23 -11.25
C SER A 67 -9.99 -1.19 -11.80
N ALA A 68 -9.91 -2.16 -10.90
CA ALA A 68 -10.21 -3.56 -11.21
C ALA A 68 -11.68 -3.82 -10.89
#